data_AF-A0A0J9XHD6-F1
#
_entry.id   AF-A0A0J9XHD6-F1
#
_cell.length_a   1.000
_cell.length_b   1.000
_cell.length_c   1.000
_cell.angle_alpha   90.00
_cell.angle_beta   90.00
_cell.angle_gamma   90.00
#
_symmetry.space_group_name_H-M   'P 1'
#
loop_
_entity.id
_entity.type
_entity.pdbx_description
1 polymer ?
#
loop_
_entity_poly.entity_id
_entity_poly.type
_entity_poly.pdbx_seq_one_letter_code
_entity_poly.pdbx_strand_id
1 'polypeptide(L)'
;MSVEIDNSLERTLYASSSVQIYQVPPLKSLAQGHRAAGWDVSNPIWEGSLRVLEIEDLTTGALTGQLRLFDTQSGELFAAAPYTKDGKGIEPVSDSGRYFAVRVVNGTQSAVLGLGFKDRSEAFEFNLALQDFRKHASAGDDAGLELQDTNKFSLKEGQKIHINIKGSSGAAQEANAETSDEPAQIALLPPPPSSRRESTEPTEPAGFDDDFGDFQ
;
A
#
# COMPACT_ATOMS: atom_id res chain seq x y z
N MET A 1 3.48 16.92 -41.70
CA MET A 1 3.00 16.79 -40.32
C MET A 1 3.88 15.74 -39.67
N SER A 2 4.90 16.16 -38.94
CA SER A 2 5.66 15.22 -38.11
C SER A 2 4.72 14.74 -37.02
N VAL A 3 4.47 13.44 -36.96
CA VAL A 3 3.79 12.84 -35.82
C VAL A 3 4.80 12.93 -34.68
N GLU A 4 4.61 13.88 -33.78
CA GLU A 4 5.27 13.85 -32.48
C GLU A 4 4.73 12.60 -31.77
N ILE A 5 5.51 11.52 -31.83
CA ILE A 5 5.27 10.37 -30.98
C ILE A 5 5.61 10.88 -29.58
N ASP A 6 4.58 11.06 -28.75
CA ASP A 6 4.78 11.32 -27.33
C ASP A 6 5.62 10.16 -26.79
N ASN A 7 6.89 10.44 -26.45
CA ASN A 7 7.87 9.41 -26.14
C ASN A 7 7.72 8.93 -24.69
N SER A 8 6.47 8.77 -24.25
CA SER A 8 6.11 8.32 -22.92
C SER A 8 5.02 7.25 -22.97
N LEU A 9 5.16 6.23 -22.12
CA LEU A 9 4.18 5.17 -21.94
C LEU A 9 3.41 5.43 -20.65
N GLU A 10 2.09 5.55 -20.74
CA GLU A 10 1.22 5.70 -19.56
C GLU A 10 0.52 4.39 -19.21
N ARG A 11 0.63 3.96 -17.94
CA ARG A 11 -0.07 2.82 -17.37
C ARG A 11 -0.92 3.27 -16.18
N THR A 12 -2.21 2.92 -16.19
CA THR A 12 -3.08 3.17 -15.02
C THR A 12 -2.88 2.08 -13.98
N LEU A 13 -2.46 2.46 -12.77
CA LEU A 13 -2.29 1.56 -11.62
C LEU A 13 -3.57 1.44 -10.79
N TYR A 14 -4.33 2.53 -10.68
CA TYR A 14 -5.56 2.58 -9.91
C TYR A 14 -6.51 3.63 -10.47
N ALA A 15 -7.81 3.39 -10.38
CA ALA A 15 -8.84 4.36 -10.70
C ALA A 15 -10.00 4.24 -9.72
N SER A 16 -10.55 5.38 -9.30
CA SER A 16 -11.81 5.47 -8.55
C SER A 16 -12.73 6.48 -9.22
N SER A 17 -14.02 6.16 -9.26
CA SER A 17 -15.05 7.02 -9.86
C SER A 17 -15.52 8.14 -8.93
N SER A 18 -15.27 8.03 -7.62
CA SER A 18 -15.83 8.93 -6.61
C SER A 18 -14.83 9.19 -5.49
N VAL A 19 -14.18 10.35 -5.55
CA VAL A 19 -13.33 10.89 -4.49
C VAL A 19 -13.74 12.30 -4.13
N GLN A 20 -13.41 12.70 -2.90
CA GLN A 20 -13.75 14.00 -2.33
C GLN A 20 -12.46 14.76 -2.03
N ILE A 21 -12.46 16.05 -2.33
CA ILE A 21 -11.34 16.95 -2.07
C ILE A 21 -11.72 17.96 -0.98
N TYR A 22 -10.79 18.20 -0.06
CA TYR A 22 -10.95 19.04 1.11
C TYR A 22 -9.84 20.09 1.18
N GLN A 23 -10.16 21.22 1.81
CA GLN A 23 -9.16 22.21 2.14
C GLN A 23 -8.31 21.75 3.32
N VAL A 24 -6.98 21.82 3.18
CA VAL A 24 -6.02 21.45 4.22
C VAL A 24 -5.50 22.71 4.91
N PRO A 25 -5.60 22.83 6.24
CA PRO A 25 -4.97 23.91 6.96
C PRO A 25 -3.44 23.88 6.80
N PRO A 26 -2.77 25.05 6.75
CA PRO A 26 -1.31 25.11 6.74
C PRO A 26 -0.71 24.35 7.94
N LEU A 27 0.32 23.54 7.69
CA LEU A 27 1.03 22.86 8.75
C LEU A 27 1.77 23.87 9.63
N LYS A 28 1.55 23.81 10.95
CA LYS A 28 2.30 24.62 11.93
C LYS A 28 3.74 24.11 12.10
N SER A 29 3.96 22.81 11.92
CA SER A 29 5.27 22.16 11.95
C SER A 29 5.23 20.90 11.08
N LEU A 30 6.30 20.64 10.34
CA LEU A 30 6.42 19.45 9.47
C LEU A 30 6.38 18.15 10.28
N ALA A 31 6.87 18.15 11.53
CA ALA A 31 6.90 16.98 12.40
C ALA A 31 5.51 16.48 12.84
N GLN A 32 4.49 17.33 12.76
CA GLN A 32 3.14 16.99 13.18
C GLN A 32 2.37 16.18 12.13
N GLY A 33 2.80 16.24 10.86
CA GLY A 33 2.12 15.60 9.74
C GLY A 33 0.70 16.12 9.51
N HIS A 34 0.00 15.47 8.59
CA HIS A 34 -1.39 15.79 8.26
C HIS A 34 -2.38 15.00 9.12
N ARG A 35 -3.41 15.69 9.62
CA ARG A 35 -4.49 15.13 10.45
C ARG A 35 -5.85 15.57 9.92
N ALA A 36 -6.75 14.62 9.68
CA ALA A 36 -8.07 14.89 9.12
C ALA A 36 -9.01 15.53 10.15
N ALA A 37 -8.74 15.37 11.45
CA ALA A 37 -9.50 16.03 12.51
C ALA A 37 -9.47 17.57 12.41
N GLY A 38 -8.47 18.14 11.74
CA GLY A 38 -8.39 19.58 11.47
C GLY A 38 -9.05 20.02 10.16
N TRP A 39 -9.61 19.09 9.38
CA TRP A 39 -10.23 19.37 8.08
C TRP A 39 -11.74 19.43 8.25
N ASP A 40 -12.42 20.21 7.39
CA ASP A 40 -13.88 20.18 7.32
C ASP A 40 -14.34 19.00 6.44
N VAL A 41 -14.29 17.78 7.01
CA VAL A 41 -14.64 16.54 6.30
C VAL A 41 -16.12 16.44 5.92
N SER A 42 -16.98 17.31 6.47
CA SER A 42 -18.42 17.32 6.17
C SER A 42 -18.74 18.11 4.90
N ASN A 43 -17.88 19.06 4.53
CA ASN A 43 -18.08 19.95 3.40
C ASN A 43 -16.89 19.82 2.42
N PRO A 44 -16.91 18.80 1.53
CA PRO A 44 -15.92 18.72 0.46
C PRO A 44 -16.02 19.95 -0.46
N ILE A 45 -14.87 20.47 -0.89
CA ILE A 45 -14.81 21.61 -1.82
C ILE A 45 -14.96 21.18 -3.28
N TRP A 46 -14.74 19.90 -3.57
CA TRP A 46 -14.88 19.31 -4.89
C TRP A 46 -15.06 17.80 -4.79
N GLU A 47 -15.75 17.21 -5.77
CA GLU A 47 -15.93 15.78 -5.92
C GLU A 47 -15.69 15.38 -7.38
N GLY A 48 -15.11 14.21 -7.60
CA GLY A 48 -14.91 13.71 -8.95
C GLY A 48 -14.25 12.34 -8.99
N SER A 49 -13.53 12.07 -10.07
CA SER A 49 -12.84 10.80 -10.29
C SER A 49 -11.33 10.96 -10.24
N LEU A 50 -10.65 9.86 -9.97
CA LEU A 50 -9.22 9.79 -9.67
C LEU A 50 -8.59 8.72 -10.56
N ARG A 51 -7.40 8.98 -11.09
CA ARG A 51 -6.51 7.96 -11.67
C ARG A 51 -5.10 8.11 -11.14
N VAL A 52 -4.47 6.99 -10.82
CA VAL A 52 -3.04 6.89 -10.53
C VAL A 52 -2.37 6.30 -11.75
N LEU A 53 -1.38 7.00 -12.26
CA LEU A 53 -0.66 6.68 -13.48
C LEU A 53 0.81 6.46 -13.14
N GLU A 54 1.37 5.48 -13.83
CA GLU A 54 2.80 5.25 -13.97
C GLU A 54 3.18 5.68 -15.38
N ILE A 55 4.11 6.62 -15.49
CA ILE A 55 4.54 7.22 -16.74
C ILE A 55 6.02 6.88 -16.91
N GLU A 56 6.33 6.12 -17.96
CA GLU A 56 7.69 5.77 -18.35
C GLU A 56 8.13 6.67 -19.51
N ASP A 57 9.23 7.39 -19.36
CA ASP A 57 9.88 8.07 -20.47
C ASP A 57 10.67 7.05 -21.30
N LEU A 58 10.27 6.82 -22.54
CA LEU A 58 10.87 5.82 -23.43
C LEU A 58 12.27 6.21 -23.92
N THR A 59 12.67 7.47 -23.74
CA THR A 59 14.03 7.95 -24.03
C THR A 59 14.99 7.62 -22.91
N THR A 60 14.56 7.89 -21.66
CA THR A 60 15.42 7.82 -20.48
C THR A 60 15.21 6.54 -19.66
N GLY A 61 14.12 5.82 -19.91
CA GLY A 61 13.65 4.71 -19.06
C GLY A 61 13.14 5.18 -17.70
N ALA A 62 12.98 6.50 -17.47
CA ALA A 62 12.63 7.03 -16.17
C ALA A 62 11.15 6.79 -15.86
N LEU A 63 10.89 6.13 -14.74
CA LEU A 63 9.55 5.85 -14.24
C LEU A 63 9.09 6.93 -13.26
N THR A 64 7.95 7.56 -13.53
CA THR A 64 7.36 8.59 -12.68
C THR A 64 5.90 8.28 -12.35
N GLY A 65 5.48 8.63 -11.14
CA GLY A 65 4.10 8.46 -10.71
C GLY A 65 3.34 9.77 -10.86
N GLN A 66 2.07 9.69 -11.24
CA GLN A 66 1.21 10.86 -11.32
C GLN A 66 -0.22 10.51 -10.91
N LEU A 67 -0.77 11.27 -9.99
CA LEU A 67 -2.20 11.25 -9.67
C LEU A 67 -2.89 12.34 -10.48
N ARG A 68 -3.98 12.00 -11.17
CA ARG A 68 -4.83 12.93 -11.92
C ARG A 68 -6.25 12.90 -11.36
N LEU A 69 -6.81 14.07 -11.10
CA LEU A 69 -8.20 14.27 -10.67
C LEU A 69 -9.00 14.78 -11.86
N PHE A 70 -10.14 14.17 -12.13
CA PHE A 70 -11.02 14.51 -13.25
C PHE A 70 -12.41 14.85 -12.76
N ASP A 71 -12.98 15.91 -13.32
CA ASP A 71 -14.38 16.26 -13.10
C ASP A 71 -15.28 15.20 -13.75
N THR A 72 -16.25 14.68 -12.99
CA THR A 72 -17.10 13.56 -13.43
C THR A 72 -18.12 13.94 -14.50
N GLN A 73 -18.48 15.23 -14.60
CA GLN A 73 -19.47 15.70 -15.56
C GLN A 73 -18.83 16.03 -16.91
N SER A 74 -17.71 16.74 -16.89
CA SER A 74 -17.00 17.20 -18.09
C SER A 74 -15.91 16.25 -18.58
N GLY A 75 -15.36 15.42 -17.68
CA GLY A 75 -14.16 14.62 -17.94
C GLY A 75 -12.87 15.44 -17.99
N GLU A 76 -12.91 16.72 -17.65
CA GLU A 76 -11.75 17.61 -17.67
C GLU A 76 -10.79 17.34 -16.50
N LEU A 77 -9.49 17.49 -16.74
CA LEU A 77 -8.48 17.41 -15.70
C LEU A 77 -8.61 18.60 -14.73
N PHE A 78 -8.98 18.31 -13.49
CA PHE A 78 -9.07 19.30 -12.42
C PHE A 78 -7.69 19.63 -11.83
N ALA A 79 -6.91 18.60 -11.50
CA ALA A 79 -5.58 18.79 -10.93
C ALA A 79 -4.69 17.55 -11.15
N ALA A 80 -3.38 17.78 -11.18
CA ALA A 80 -2.37 16.74 -11.22
C ALA A 80 -1.41 16.85 -10.02
N ALA A 81 -1.04 15.71 -9.46
CA ALA A 81 -0.12 15.59 -8.34
C ALA A 81 1.00 14.60 -8.70
N PRO A 82 2.24 15.08 -8.87
CA PRO A 82 3.40 14.21 -9.07
C PRO A 82 3.61 13.32 -7.83
N TYR A 83 3.96 12.06 -8.07
CA TYR A 83 4.29 11.09 -7.03
C TYR A 83 5.65 10.46 -7.33
N THR A 84 6.58 10.60 -6.40
CA THR A 84 7.96 10.10 -6.60
C THR A 84 8.13 8.70 -6.03
N LYS A 85 9.15 7.97 -6.51
CA LYS A 85 9.52 6.64 -5.98
C LYS A 85 9.86 6.66 -4.48
N ASP A 86 10.32 7.80 -3.96
CA ASP A 86 10.55 8.01 -2.52
C ASP A 86 9.24 8.16 -1.71
N GLY A 87 8.09 8.13 -2.36
CA GLY A 87 6.79 8.32 -1.74
C GLY A 87 6.43 9.77 -1.43
N LYS A 88 7.09 10.74 -2.07
CA LYS A 88 6.77 12.17 -1.90
C LYS A 88 5.61 12.58 -2.79
N GLY A 89 4.83 13.55 -2.32
CA GLY A 89 3.71 14.14 -3.05
C GLY A 89 2.34 13.65 -2.58
N ILE A 90 2.27 12.45 -2.01
CA ILE A 90 1.05 11.89 -1.42
C ILE A 90 1.38 11.28 -0.07
N GLU A 91 0.76 11.79 0.99
CA GLU A 91 1.02 11.38 2.37
C GLU A 91 -0.27 10.88 3.04
N PRO A 92 -0.29 9.68 3.63
CA PRO A 92 -1.44 9.22 4.40
C PRO A 92 -1.61 10.04 5.67
N VAL A 93 -2.87 10.31 6.02
CA VAL A 93 -3.21 11.03 7.25
C VAL A 93 -3.08 10.09 8.45
N SER A 94 -2.51 10.56 9.57
CA SER A 94 -2.16 9.69 10.70
C SER A 94 -3.36 9.18 11.51
N ASP A 95 -4.47 9.91 11.54
CA ASP A 95 -5.66 9.58 12.33
C ASP A 95 -6.80 8.95 11.52
N SER A 96 -6.60 8.70 10.22
CA SER A 96 -7.61 8.07 9.37
C SER A 96 -6.99 7.30 8.21
N GLY A 97 -7.45 6.06 7.99
CA GLY A 97 -7.10 5.26 6.82
C GLY A 97 -7.87 5.62 5.54
N ARG A 98 -8.68 6.68 5.56
CA ARG A 98 -9.51 7.12 4.42
C ARG A 98 -9.03 8.42 3.76
N TYR A 99 -8.10 9.12 4.38
CA TYR A 99 -7.69 10.46 3.97
C TYR A 99 -6.19 10.52 3.68
N PHE A 100 -5.83 11.35 2.71
CA PHE A 100 -4.47 11.56 2.25
C PHE A 100 -4.25 13.05 2.00
N ALA A 101 -3.08 13.57 2.32
CA ALA A 101 -2.65 14.89 1.85
C ALA A 101 -1.93 14.74 0.51
N VAL A 102 -2.41 15.47 -0.49
CA VAL A 102 -1.93 15.38 -1.88
C VAL A 102 -1.37 16.73 -2.30
N ARG A 103 -0.11 16.76 -2.72
CA ARG A 103 0.53 17.95 -3.27
C ARG A 103 0.24 18.04 -4.76
N VAL A 104 -0.69 18.92 -5.12
CA VAL A 104 -0.98 19.25 -6.51
C VAL A 104 -0.03 20.34 -7.01
N VAL A 105 0.27 20.31 -8.30
CA VAL A 105 1.11 21.32 -8.96
C VAL A 105 0.32 21.97 -10.09
N ASN A 106 0.46 23.28 -10.23
CA ASN A 106 -0.05 24.06 -11.35
C ASN A 106 1.07 24.98 -11.84
N GLY A 107 1.76 24.56 -12.90
CA GLY A 107 2.96 25.23 -13.39
C GLY A 107 4.04 25.32 -12.31
N THR A 108 4.33 26.53 -11.85
CA THR A 108 5.37 26.80 -10.83
C THR A 108 4.84 26.80 -9.40
N GLN A 109 3.52 26.73 -9.20
CA GLN A 109 2.90 26.77 -7.89
C GLN A 109 2.50 25.36 -7.44
N SER A 110 2.65 25.08 -6.14
CA SER A 110 2.18 23.84 -5.52
C SER A 110 1.24 24.16 -4.36
N ALA A 111 0.18 23.37 -4.22
CA ALA A 111 -0.74 23.43 -3.10
C ALA A 111 -0.94 22.03 -2.51
N VAL A 112 -1.35 21.96 -1.25
CA VAL A 112 -1.70 20.69 -0.60
C VAL A 112 -3.22 20.63 -0.42
N LEU A 113 -3.80 19.56 -0.93
CA LEU A 113 -5.23 19.27 -0.86
C LEU A 113 -5.45 18.00 -0.06
N GLY A 114 -6.62 17.89 0.57
CA GLY A 114 -7.02 16.71 1.30
C GLY A 114 -7.81 15.83 0.34
N LEU A 115 -7.34 14.61 0.10
CA LEU A 115 -8.05 13.60 -0.66
C LEU A 115 -8.75 12.65 0.30
N GLY A 116 -10.03 12.38 0.07
CA GLY A 116 -10.80 11.41 0.84
C GLY A 116 -11.57 10.45 -0.03
N PHE A 117 -11.66 9.22 0.46
CA PHE A 117 -12.50 8.17 -0.10
C PHE A 117 -13.75 8.00 0.75
N LYS A 118 -14.87 7.65 0.11
CA LYS A 118 -16.12 7.32 0.81
C LYS A 118 -15.99 6.05 1.64
N ASP A 119 -15.24 5.08 1.13
CA ASP A 119 -15.06 3.77 1.75
C ASP A 119 -13.60 3.51 2.10
N ARG A 120 -13.37 2.86 3.25
CA ARG A 120 -12.02 2.51 3.71
C ARG A 120 -11.34 1.48 2.80
N SER A 121 -12.11 0.62 2.16
CA SER A 121 -11.60 -0.40 1.25
C SER A 121 -10.97 0.23 0.00
N GLU A 122 -11.62 1.23 -0.61
CA GLU A 122 -11.06 1.95 -1.77
C GLU A 122 -9.78 2.70 -1.39
N ALA A 123 -9.76 3.37 -0.23
CA ALA A 123 -8.56 4.03 0.27
C ALA A 123 -7.39 3.05 0.49
N PHE A 124 -7.69 1.83 0.94
CA PHE A 124 -6.70 0.79 1.12
C PHE A 124 -6.11 0.32 -0.22
N GLU A 125 -6.96 0.07 -1.22
CA GLU A 125 -6.53 -0.30 -2.57
C GLU A 125 -5.69 0.80 -3.23
N PHE A 126 -6.10 2.07 -3.06
CA PHE A 126 -5.31 3.22 -3.50
C PHE A 126 -3.92 3.23 -2.86
N ASN A 127 -3.83 3.06 -1.54
CA ASN A 127 -2.56 3.03 -0.83
C ASN A 127 -1.69 1.83 -1.24
N LEU A 128 -2.31 0.70 -1.58
CA LEU A 128 -1.59 -0.46 -2.12
C LEU A 128 -1.02 -0.16 -3.49
N ALA A 129 -1.79 0.45 -4.39
CA ALA A 129 -1.31 0.86 -5.71
C ALA A 129 -0.11 1.82 -5.63
N LEU A 130 -0.12 2.76 -4.68
CA LEU A 130 1.04 3.65 -4.42
C LEU A 130 2.27 2.88 -3.90
N GLN A 131 2.07 1.84 -3.09
CA GLN A 131 3.17 0.97 -2.64
C GLN A 131 3.75 0.14 -3.78
N ASP A 132 2.89 -0.40 -4.64
CA ASP A 132 3.31 -1.21 -5.77
C ASP A 132 4.07 -0.38 -6.81
N PHE A 133 3.63 0.85 -7.08
CA PHE A 133 4.40 1.82 -7.86
C PHE A 133 5.82 2.01 -7.30
N ARG A 134 5.94 2.27 -5.99
CA ARG A 134 7.26 2.52 -5.37
C ARG A 134 8.17 1.31 -5.47
N LYS A 135 7.64 0.10 -5.28
CA LYS A 135 8.41 -1.14 -5.45
C LYS A 135 8.88 -1.30 -6.89
N HIS A 136 8.00 -1.05 -7.86
CA HIS A 136 8.32 -1.16 -9.28
C HIS A 136 9.37 -0.11 -9.71
N ALA A 137 9.16 1.15 -9.33
CA ALA A 137 10.06 2.26 -9.63
C ALA A 137 11.45 2.08 -9.02
N SER A 138 11.55 1.48 -7.83
CA SER A 138 12.85 1.18 -7.21
C SER A 138 13.51 -0.07 -7.80
N ALA A 139 12.74 -1.06 -8.26
CA ALA A 139 13.30 -2.25 -8.91
C ALA A 139 13.96 -1.95 -10.27
N GLY A 140 13.48 -0.92 -10.98
CA GLY A 140 14.10 -0.44 -12.22
C GLY A 140 15.50 0.13 -12.02
N ASP A 141 15.82 0.67 -10.83
CA ASP A 141 17.17 1.16 -10.52
C ASP A 141 18.16 -0.02 -10.32
N ASP A 142 17.73 -1.11 -9.68
CA ASP A 142 18.54 -2.31 -9.43
C ASP A 142 18.68 -3.21 -10.67
N ALA A 143 17.69 -3.22 -11.57
CA ALA A 143 17.74 -3.98 -12.82
C ALA A 143 18.83 -3.47 -13.81
N GLY A 144 19.43 -2.31 -13.55
CA GLY A 144 20.63 -1.82 -14.23
C GLY A 144 21.92 -2.59 -13.88
N LEU A 145 21.90 -3.50 -12.90
CA LEU A 145 23.08 -4.22 -12.44
C LEU A 145 23.08 -5.75 -12.68
N GLU A 146 22.01 -6.37 -13.19
CA GLU A 146 22.03 -7.80 -13.53
C GLU A 146 21.18 -8.16 -14.76
N LEU A 147 21.67 -7.82 -15.95
CA LEU A 147 21.49 -8.68 -17.14
C LEU A 147 22.50 -9.84 -17.04
N GLN A 148 22.31 -10.73 -16.05
CA GLN A 148 22.93 -12.05 -16.14
C GLN A 148 22.18 -12.84 -17.21
N ASP A 149 22.77 -12.88 -18.40
CA ASP A 149 22.63 -13.91 -19.44
C ASP A 149 21.50 -14.94 -19.21
N THR A 150 20.30 -14.65 -19.71
CA THR A 150 19.23 -15.65 -19.88
C THR A 150 19.51 -16.61 -21.06
N ASN A 151 20.74 -16.65 -21.58
CA ASN A 151 21.14 -17.52 -22.69
C ASN A 151 21.72 -18.89 -22.28
N LYS A 152 21.62 -19.30 -21.01
CA LYS A 152 22.12 -20.62 -20.58
C LYS A 152 21.16 -21.81 -20.80
N PHE A 153 20.13 -21.67 -21.63
CA PHE A 153 19.22 -22.78 -21.97
C PHE A 153 19.14 -23.13 -23.45
N SER A 154 20.10 -22.72 -24.29
CA SER A 154 20.23 -23.33 -25.63
C SER A 154 20.82 -24.73 -25.51
N LEU A 155 19.96 -25.74 -25.60
CA LEU A 155 20.40 -27.12 -25.83
C LEU A 155 21.09 -27.18 -27.20
N LYS A 156 22.28 -27.78 -27.24
CA LYS A 156 22.93 -28.10 -28.51
C LYS A 156 22.09 -29.14 -29.24
N GLU A 157 21.99 -28.98 -30.55
CA GLU A 157 21.25 -29.88 -31.45
C GLU A 157 21.67 -31.34 -31.18
N GLY A 158 20.76 -32.13 -30.60
CA GLY A 158 20.99 -33.54 -30.24
C GLY A 158 20.85 -33.92 -28.75
N GLN A 159 20.71 -32.97 -27.82
CA GLN A 159 20.52 -33.28 -26.40
C GLN A 159 19.04 -33.57 -26.06
N LYS A 160 18.72 -34.79 -25.61
CA LYS A 160 17.36 -35.19 -25.18
C LYS A 160 17.12 -34.86 -23.72
N ILE A 161 16.01 -34.17 -23.43
CA ILE A 161 15.56 -33.84 -22.06
C ILE A 161 14.72 -35.01 -21.53
N HIS A 162 15.19 -35.69 -20.48
CA HIS A 162 14.36 -36.64 -19.74
C HIS A 162 13.50 -35.87 -18.72
N ILE A 163 12.20 -35.80 -18.97
CA ILE A 163 11.22 -35.21 -18.06
C ILE A 163 10.46 -36.36 -17.38
N ASN A 164 10.62 -36.52 -16.07
CA ASN A 164 9.79 -37.45 -15.29
C ASN A 164 8.50 -36.73 -14.88
N ILE A 165 7.45 -36.91 -15.69
CA ILE A 165 6.11 -36.39 -15.39
C ILE A 165 5.37 -37.43 -14.54
N LYS A 166 5.36 -37.24 -13.21
CA LYS A 166 4.51 -38.02 -12.31
C LYS A 166 3.10 -37.43 -12.35
N GLY A 167 2.20 -38.11 -13.05
CA GLY A 167 0.81 -37.72 -13.20
C GLY A 167 0.03 -37.78 -11.89
N SER A 168 -0.85 -36.79 -11.68
CA SER A 168 -2.00 -36.90 -10.78
C SER A 168 -3.26 -36.57 -11.58
N SER A 169 -3.78 -37.58 -12.27
CA SER A 169 -5.15 -37.62 -12.76
C SER A 169 -6.09 -37.80 -11.56
N GLY A 170 -7.01 -36.87 -11.38
CA GLY A 170 -8.15 -37.03 -10.50
C GLY A 170 -9.19 -37.98 -11.12
N ALA A 171 -9.83 -38.78 -10.25
CA ALA A 171 -11.12 -39.40 -10.51
C ALA A 171 -11.84 -39.56 -9.16
N ALA A 172 -13.08 -39.07 -9.12
CA ALA A 172 -13.99 -39.12 -7.98
C ALA A 172 -14.56 -40.53 -7.79
N GLN A 173 -14.85 -40.93 -6.55
CA GLN A 173 -16.08 -41.66 -6.22
C GLN A 173 -16.38 -41.71 -4.73
N GLU A 174 -17.65 -41.50 -4.42
CA GLU A 174 -18.34 -41.60 -3.13
C GLU A 174 -18.37 -43.06 -2.60
N ALA A 175 -18.37 -43.24 -1.27
CA ALA A 175 -19.35 -44.05 -0.51
C ALA A 175 -18.88 -44.40 0.93
N ASN A 176 -19.71 -44.01 1.90
CA ASN A 176 -20.25 -44.77 3.03
C ASN A 176 -19.37 -45.68 3.93
N ALA A 177 -19.29 -45.27 5.22
CA ALA A 177 -19.45 -46.01 6.49
C ALA A 177 -18.57 -47.21 6.92
N GLU A 178 -18.15 -47.10 8.20
CA GLU A 178 -17.97 -48.17 9.22
C GLU A 178 -16.79 -49.16 9.00
N THR A 179 -15.90 -49.52 9.93
CA THR A 179 -15.87 -49.64 11.40
C THR A 179 -14.40 -49.71 11.93
N SER A 180 -14.21 -49.32 13.21
CA SER A 180 -13.39 -49.94 14.28
C SER A 180 -11.83 -49.99 14.28
N ASP A 181 -11.31 -49.57 15.45
CA ASP A 181 -10.06 -49.95 16.19
C ASP A 181 -8.72 -49.21 15.98
N GLU A 182 -8.43 -48.29 16.93
CA GLU A 182 -7.16 -47.88 17.63
C GLU A 182 -5.74 -48.02 17.00
N PRO A 183 -4.68 -47.33 17.51
CA PRO A 183 -4.49 -45.89 17.69
C PRO A 183 -3.15 -45.41 17.08
N ALA A 184 -3.16 -44.38 16.23
CA ALA A 184 -1.92 -43.81 15.64
C ALA A 184 -1.62 -42.40 16.19
N GLN A 185 -0.62 -42.37 17.07
CA GLN A 185 0.35 -41.31 17.34
C GLN A 185 0.13 -39.96 16.63
N ILE A 186 -0.47 -39.01 17.36
CA ILE A 186 -0.52 -37.60 16.98
C ILE A 186 0.78 -36.96 17.48
N ALA A 187 1.70 -36.64 16.56
CA ALA A 187 2.89 -35.85 16.87
C ALA A 187 2.51 -34.39 17.12
N LEU A 188 2.23 -34.06 18.39
CA LEU A 188 2.10 -32.70 18.89
C LEU A 188 3.50 -32.06 18.98
N LEU A 189 3.73 -30.98 18.23
CA LEU A 189 4.92 -30.13 18.39
C LEU A 189 4.89 -29.46 19.78
N PRO A 190 6.02 -29.43 20.52
CA PRO A 190 6.06 -28.80 21.83
C PRO A 190 5.97 -27.26 21.71
N PRO A 191 5.27 -26.59 22.65
CA PRO A 191 5.23 -25.13 22.70
C PRO A 191 6.58 -24.53 23.17
N PRO A 192 6.91 -23.30 22.75
CA PRO A 192 8.14 -22.61 23.13
C PRO A 192 8.18 -22.27 24.64
N PRO A 193 9.38 -22.22 25.25
CA PRO A 193 9.56 -22.10 26.70
C PRO A 193 9.22 -20.71 27.26
N SER A 194 8.36 -20.70 28.27
CA SER A 194 8.12 -19.54 29.15
C SER A 194 9.37 -19.26 30.00
N SER A 195 9.97 -18.08 29.86
CA SER A 195 10.94 -17.56 30.83
C SER A 195 10.21 -17.09 32.09
N ARG A 196 10.24 -17.92 33.13
CA ARG A 196 9.93 -17.56 34.52
C ARG A 196 11.21 -17.04 35.18
N ARG A 197 11.21 -15.78 35.64
CA ARG A 197 12.10 -15.33 36.72
C ARG A 197 11.23 -15.01 37.92
N GLU A 198 11.54 -15.65 39.04
CA GLU A 198 10.87 -15.46 40.32
C GLU A 198 11.78 -14.63 41.25
N SER A 199 11.16 -13.61 41.86
CA SER A 199 11.37 -13.01 43.18
C SER A 199 12.72 -12.43 43.64
N THR A 200 12.72 -11.13 43.92
CA THR A 200 13.30 -10.53 45.14
C THR A 200 12.56 -9.23 45.52
N GLU A 201 11.77 -9.24 46.59
CA GLU A 201 11.55 -8.11 47.53
C GLU A 201 12.54 -8.29 48.72
N PRO A 202 12.77 -7.32 49.65
CA PRO A 202 11.96 -6.15 50.04
C PRO A 202 12.76 -4.82 50.11
N THR A 203 12.15 -3.63 50.25
CA THR A 203 12.01 -2.81 51.50
C THR A 203 11.70 -1.38 50.99
N GLU A 204 10.62 -0.65 51.27
CA GLU A 204 10.25 0.17 52.45
C GLU A 204 9.08 1.12 52.03
N PRO A 205 8.42 1.89 52.92
CA PRO A 205 6.98 1.91 53.10
C PRO A 205 6.25 3.04 52.34
N ALA A 206 5.12 2.71 51.73
CA ALA A 206 4.15 3.70 51.27
C ALA A 206 3.34 4.19 52.48
N GLY A 207 3.48 5.49 52.79
CA GLY A 207 2.62 6.21 53.71
C GLY A 207 1.18 6.12 53.25
N PHE A 208 0.35 5.55 54.11
CA PHE A 208 -1.10 5.60 54.05
C PHE A 208 -1.50 6.84 54.87
N ASP A 209 -1.70 7.97 54.20
CA ASP A 209 -2.37 9.11 54.81
C ASP A 209 -3.89 8.82 54.76
N ASP A 210 -4.38 8.33 55.90
CA ASP A 210 -5.79 8.31 56.27
C ASP A 210 -6.32 9.75 56.37
N ASP A 211 -6.78 10.32 55.24
CA ASP A 211 -7.59 11.54 55.22
C ASP A 211 -9.03 11.20 55.60
N PHE A 212 -9.24 10.88 56.88
CA PHE A 212 -10.56 10.73 57.48
C PHE A 212 -11.06 12.10 57.94
N GLY A 213 -11.40 12.94 56.97
CA GLY A 213 -11.96 14.28 57.16
C GLY A 213 -13.48 14.30 56.98
N ASP A 214 -14.16 14.76 58.04
CA ASP A 214 -15.43 15.50 58.03
C ASP A 214 -16.70 14.82 57.47
N PHE A 215 -17.54 14.32 58.39
CA PHE A 215 -19.00 14.48 58.28
C PHE A 215 -19.58 14.83 59.66
N GLN A 216 -20.29 15.96 59.69
CA GLN A 216 -21.01 16.55 60.83
C GLN A 216 -22.01 15.62 61.51
#